data_AF-A0A452Y6L6-F1
#
_entry.id   AF-A0A452Y6L6-F1
#
_cell.length_a   1.000
_cell.length_b   1.000
_cell.length_c   1.000
_cell.angle_alpha   90.00
_cell.angle_beta   90.00
_cell.angle_gamma   90.00
#
_symmetry.space_group_name_H-M   'P 1'
#
loop_
_entity.id
_entity.type
_entity.pdbx_description
1 polymer ?
#
loop_
_entity_poly.entity_id
_entity_poly.type
_entity_poly.pdbx_seq_one_letter_code
_entity_poly.pdbx_strand_id
1 'polypeptide(L)'
;QSHAGLFNLCIVVLVAVNGRLIIENLMKYGLLIRAGFWFNSTSLRDWPLLMCCLSLPAFPLGAFSVEQLAFRNVITDAVATCLHIILTTAEIVYPVLVILMCDSAVVSGFLLMFIACIVWLKLVSFAHTNHDIRQLTISGKKVDNAPSTADMDNLQAPTLGSLIYFMMAPTLCYQPSYPRTENVRKGWLIRQIILYLIFTGIQGFIIEQYINPIVVNSQHPLKGGLLNAVETVLRLSLPNVYLWLCMFYCFFHLWLNILAEILRFGDREFYKDWWNAKTIDE
;
A
#
# COMPACT_ATOMS: atom_id res chain seq x y z
N GLN A 1 -17.72 7.52 -26.88
CA GLN A 1 -18.67 8.65 -26.95
C GLN A 1 -18.34 9.64 -25.84
N SER A 2 -18.42 10.94 -26.11
CA SER A 2 -17.97 12.02 -25.23
C SER A 2 -18.91 12.19 -24.01
N HIS A 3 -18.70 11.39 -22.96
CA HIS A 3 -19.39 11.53 -21.67
C HIS A 3 -18.86 12.69 -20.80
N ALA A 4 -17.88 13.46 -21.29
CA ALA A 4 -17.26 14.56 -20.55
C ALA A 4 -18.28 15.63 -20.11
N GLY A 5 -19.28 15.94 -20.95
CA GLY A 5 -20.34 16.90 -20.61
C GLY A 5 -21.26 16.41 -19.49
N LEU A 6 -21.62 15.12 -19.51
CA LEU A 6 -22.46 14.51 -18.49
C LEU A 6 -21.70 14.32 -17.17
N PHE A 7 -20.42 13.99 -17.23
CA PHE A 7 -19.52 13.92 -16.07
C PHE A 7 -19.34 15.29 -15.42
N ASN A 8 -19.08 16.34 -16.20
CA ASN A 8 -18.99 17.71 -15.70
C ASN A 8 -20.33 18.16 -15.08
N LEU A 9 -21.46 17.84 -15.71
CA LEU A 9 -22.79 18.12 -15.15
C LEU A 9 -23.02 17.39 -13.83
N CYS A 10 -22.63 16.11 -13.74
CA CYS A 10 -22.75 15.31 -12.52
C CYS A 10 -21.91 15.90 -11.38
N ILE A 11 -20.68 16.33 -11.67
CA ILE A 11 -19.83 17.05 -10.71
C ILE A 11 -20.48 18.35 -10.27
N VAL A 12 -20.99 19.16 -11.20
CA VAL A 12 -21.63 20.45 -10.88
C VAL A 12 -22.88 20.23 -10.02
N VAL A 13 -23.72 19.25 -10.36
CA VAL A 13 -24.92 18.90 -9.57
C VAL A 13 -24.51 18.37 -8.20
N LEU A 14 -23.49 17.52 -8.11
CA LEU A 14 -22.99 17.01 -6.84
C LEU A 14 -22.49 18.15 -5.94
N VAL A 15 -21.72 19.08 -6.49
CA VAL A 15 -21.21 20.26 -5.77
C VAL A 15 -22.34 21.20 -5.38
N ALA A 16 -23.34 21.41 -6.24
CA ALA A 16 -24.49 22.28 -5.94
C ALA A 16 -25.41 21.68 -4.86
N VAL A 17 -25.72 20.39 -4.96
CA VAL A 17 -26.61 19.67 -4.02
C VAL A 17 -25.95 19.51 -2.65
N ASN A 18 -24.66 19.15 -2.63
CA ASN A 18 -23.92 19.02 -1.38
C ASN A 18 -23.39 20.36 -0.89
N GLY A 19 -23.36 21.42 -1.70
CA GLY A 19 -22.83 22.74 -1.35
C GLY A 19 -23.58 23.38 -0.19
N ARG A 20 -24.91 23.27 -0.18
CA ARG A 20 -25.72 23.71 0.97
C ARG A 20 -25.35 22.95 2.24
N LEU A 21 -25.20 21.63 2.14
CA LEU A 21 -24.88 20.77 3.27
C LEU A 21 -23.44 21.00 3.76
N ILE A 22 -22.49 21.26 2.85
CA ILE A 22 -21.11 21.66 3.13
C ILE A 22 -21.09 22.98 3.89
N ILE A 23 -21.84 23.99 3.42
CA ILE A 23 -21.93 25.30 4.08
C ILE A 23 -22.62 25.17 5.44
N GLU A 24 -23.74 24.45 5.53
CA GLU A 24 -24.44 24.21 6.80
C GLU A 24 -23.57 23.45 7.80
N ASN A 25 -22.82 22.43 7.35
CA ASN A 25 -21.87 21.71 8.20
C ASN A 25 -20.68 22.59 8.61
N LEU A 26 -20.13 23.41 7.70
CA LEU A 26 -19.08 24.37 8.01
C LEU A 26 -19.56 25.44 9.00
N MET A 27 -20.81 25.87 8.90
CA MET A 27 -21.43 26.83 9.83
C MET A 27 -21.78 26.20 11.18
N LYS A 28 -22.24 24.94 11.20
CA LYS A 28 -22.72 24.24 12.40
C LYS A 28 -21.58 23.63 13.23
N TYR A 29 -20.56 23.12 12.56
CA TYR A 29 -19.42 22.44 13.19
C TYR A 29 -18.11 23.24 13.10
N GLY A 30 -18.06 24.29 12.28
CA GLY A 30 -16.83 25.06 12.05
C GLY A 30 -15.81 24.30 11.19
N LEU A 31 -14.67 24.93 10.95
CA LEU A 31 -13.50 24.29 10.36
C LEU A 31 -12.85 23.39 11.44
N LEU A 32 -13.43 22.21 11.67
CA LEU A 32 -12.96 21.19 12.62
C LEU A 32 -11.69 20.46 12.15
N ILE A 33 -10.76 21.16 11.49
CA ILE A 33 -9.39 20.66 11.38
C ILE A 33 -8.73 20.90 12.74
N ARG A 34 -9.16 20.13 13.76
CA ARG A 34 -8.37 19.98 14.98
C ARG A 34 -7.12 19.23 14.56
N ALA A 35 -5.99 19.93 14.51
CA ALA A 35 -4.66 19.34 14.27
C ALA A 35 -4.35 18.16 15.21
N GLY A 36 -5.08 18.03 16.32
CA GLY A 36 -5.01 16.89 17.25
C GLY A 36 -5.55 15.56 16.73
N PHE A 37 -6.30 15.50 15.61
CA PHE A 37 -6.64 14.21 14.97
C PHE A 37 -5.42 13.58 14.29
N TRP A 38 -4.59 14.41 13.63
CA TRP A 38 -3.39 13.96 12.92
C TRP A 38 -2.19 13.81 13.86
N PHE A 39 -2.10 14.63 14.91
CA PHE A 39 -1.01 14.61 15.88
C PHE A 39 -1.58 14.53 17.30
N ASN A 40 -2.15 13.38 17.67
CA ASN A 40 -2.59 13.15 19.04
C ASN A 40 -1.40 12.83 19.96
N SER A 41 -1.44 13.28 21.21
CA SER A 41 -0.40 13.05 22.23
C SER A 41 -0.21 11.57 22.61
N THR A 42 -1.09 10.68 22.12
CA THR A 42 -0.96 9.22 22.19
C THR A 42 0.21 8.69 21.34
N SER A 43 0.78 9.49 20.44
CA SER A 43 1.92 9.11 19.58
C SER A 43 3.15 8.62 20.37
N LEU A 44 3.36 9.11 21.60
CA LEU A 44 4.46 8.64 22.46
C LEU A 44 4.20 7.25 23.07
N ARG A 45 2.93 6.85 23.25
CA ARG A 45 2.56 5.50 23.74
C ARG A 45 2.72 4.44 22.64
N ASP A 46 2.65 4.86 21.37
CA ASP A 46 2.88 4.03 20.19
C ASP A 46 4.36 3.90 19.80
N TRP A 47 5.29 4.38 20.63
CA TRP A 47 6.75 4.23 20.41
C TRP A 47 7.20 2.79 20.10
N PRO A 48 6.67 1.73 20.77
CA PRO A 48 7.02 0.36 20.43
C PRO A 48 6.63 -0.05 19.00
N LEU A 49 5.52 0.49 18.46
CA LEU A 49 5.08 0.22 17.08
C LEU A 49 5.98 0.91 16.06
N LEU A 50 6.42 2.14 16.37
CA LEU A 50 7.38 2.86 15.54
C LEU A 50 8.71 2.08 15.49
N MET A 51 9.20 1.62 16.65
CA MET A 51 10.42 0.80 16.72
C MET A 51 10.25 -0.52 15.96
N CYS A 52 9.09 -1.17 16.07
CA CYS A 52 8.75 -2.35 15.29
C CYS A 52 8.84 -2.06 13.78
N CYS A 53 8.21 -0.97 13.32
CA CYS A 53 8.26 -0.55 11.92
C CYS A 53 9.69 -0.29 11.43
N LEU A 54 10.53 0.35 12.24
CA LEU A 54 11.94 0.62 11.92
C LEU A 54 12.80 -0.65 11.89
N SER A 55 12.38 -1.70 12.59
CA SER A 55 13.07 -3.00 12.59
C SER A 55 12.67 -3.94 11.45
N LEU A 56 11.52 -3.74 10.79
CA LEU A 56 11.06 -4.57 9.65
C LEU A 56 12.09 -4.70 8.51
N PRO A 57 12.84 -3.64 8.12
CA PRO A 57 13.88 -3.76 7.10
C PRO A 57 15.01 -4.74 7.46
N ALA A 58 15.15 -5.16 8.71
CA ALA A 58 16.14 -6.16 9.11
C ALA A 58 15.85 -7.54 8.50
N PHE A 59 14.58 -7.91 8.31
CA PHE A 59 14.20 -9.21 7.75
C PHE A 59 14.58 -9.35 6.26
N PRO A 60 14.36 -8.36 5.37
CA PRO A 60 14.95 -8.31 4.03
C PRO A 60 16.47 -8.44 4.00
N LEU A 61 17.19 -7.79 4.93
CA LEU A 61 18.64 -7.93 5.02
C LEU A 61 19.07 -9.35 5.44
N GLY A 62 18.29 -9.97 6.34
CA GLY A 62 18.44 -11.39 6.69
C GLY A 62 18.24 -12.30 5.48
N ALA A 63 17.14 -12.12 4.74
CA ALA A 63 16.84 -12.88 3.53
C ALA A 63 17.93 -12.72 2.46
N PHE A 64 18.47 -11.51 2.29
CA PHE A 64 19.61 -11.25 1.41
C PHE A 64 20.87 -11.99 1.83
N SER A 65 21.15 -12.06 3.13
CA SER A 65 22.32 -12.77 3.66
C SER A 65 22.21 -14.28 3.41
N VAL A 66 21.01 -14.86 3.57
CA VAL A 66 20.73 -16.26 3.22
C VAL A 66 20.99 -16.52 1.74
N GLU A 67 20.49 -15.64 0.86
CA GLU A 67 20.70 -15.74 -0.58
C GLU A 67 22.18 -15.64 -0.96
N GLN A 68 22.93 -14.69 -0.40
CA GLN A 68 24.37 -14.58 -0.63
C GLN A 68 25.13 -15.85 -0.25
N LEU A 69 24.75 -16.51 0.84
CA LEU A 69 25.37 -17.77 1.29
C LEU A 69 24.96 -18.95 0.41
N ALA A 70 23.71 -18.97 -0.08
CA ALA A 70 23.22 -19.98 -1.02
C ALA A 70 23.95 -19.88 -2.37
N PHE A 71 24.11 -18.69 -2.94
CA PHE A 71 24.85 -18.48 -4.20
C PHE A 71 26.34 -18.85 -4.09
N ARG A 72 26.94 -18.69 -2.90
CA ARG A 72 28.32 -19.12 -2.61
C ARG A 72 28.46 -20.64 -2.39
N ASN A 73 27.38 -21.41 -2.49
CA ASN A 73 27.32 -22.85 -2.20
C ASN A 73 27.77 -23.22 -0.77
N VAL A 74 27.66 -22.29 0.18
CA VAL A 74 27.96 -22.56 1.60
C VAL A 74 26.79 -23.30 2.26
N ILE A 75 25.58 -23.05 1.79
CA ILE A 75 24.33 -23.59 2.32
C ILE A 75 23.63 -24.40 1.22
N THR A 76 23.06 -25.55 1.58
CA THR A 76 22.23 -26.38 0.69
C THR A 76 20.86 -25.74 0.44
N ASP A 77 20.27 -25.97 -0.73
CA ASP A 77 18.96 -25.40 -1.11
C ASP A 77 17.85 -25.64 -0.07
N ALA A 78 17.77 -26.85 0.51
CA ALA A 78 16.78 -27.18 1.54
C ALA A 78 16.91 -26.30 2.79
N VAL A 79 18.15 -26.00 3.21
CA VAL A 79 18.42 -25.14 4.37
C VAL A 79 18.12 -23.69 4.05
N ALA A 80 18.46 -23.22 2.84
CA ALA A 80 18.09 -21.88 2.39
C ALA A 80 16.56 -21.68 2.40
N THR A 81 15.79 -22.62 1.83
CA THR A 81 14.32 -22.57 1.84
C THR A 81 13.76 -22.60 3.26
N CYS A 82 14.30 -23.44 4.15
CA CYS A 82 13.90 -23.47 5.56
C CYS A 82 14.14 -22.12 6.27
N LEU A 83 15.31 -21.51 6.06
CA LEU A 83 15.63 -20.20 6.62
C LEU A 83 14.68 -19.10 6.09
N HIS A 84 14.33 -19.13 4.80
CA HIS A 84 13.34 -18.19 4.25
C HIS A 84 11.94 -18.38 4.83
N ILE A 85 11.50 -19.61 5.07
CA ILE A 85 10.21 -19.90 5.75
C ILE A 85 10.22 -19.32 7.17
N ILE A 86 11.32 -19.51 7.92
CA ILE A 86 11.44 -18.96 9.27
C ILE A 86 11.42 -17.43 9.25
N LEU A 87 12.19 -16.80 8.37
CA LEU A 87 12.26 -15.34 8.25
C LEU A 87 10.92 -14.72 7.86
N THR A 88 10.23 -15.29 6.86
CA THR A 88 8.91 -14.80 6.42
C THR A 88 7.83 -15.00 7.47
N THR A 89 7.87 -16.11 8.21
CA THR A 89 6.93 -16.35 9.32
C THR A 89 7.19 -15.36 10.46
N ALA A 90 8.46 -15.12 10.80
CA ALA A 90 8.83 -14.18 11.84
C ALA A 90 8.42 -12.73 11.49
N GLU A 91 8.53 -12.32 10.22
CA GLU A 91 8.11 -10.99 9.73
C GLU A 91 6.64 -10.68 10.01
N ILE A 92 5.73 -11.66 9.91
CA ILE A 92 4.30 -11.45 10.22
C ILE A 92 4.05 -11.55 11.73
N VAL A 93 4.61 -12.58 12.38
CA VAL A 93 4.31 -12.86 13.79
C VAL A 93 4.79 -11.72 14.69
N TYR A 94 5.94 -11.12 14.37
CA TYR A 94 6.54 -10.07 15.19
C TYR A 94 5.64 -8.83 15.36
N PRO A 95 5.13 -8.17 14.29
CA PRO A 95 4.17 -7.07 14.41
C PRO A 95 2.88 -7.44 15.14
N VAL A 96 2.34 -8.65 14.90
CA VAL A 96 1.13 -9.14 15.59
C VAL A 96 1.35 -9.18 17.10
N LEU A 97 2.46 -9.77 17.55
CA LEU A 97 2.79 -9.87 18.97
C LEU A 97 2.95 -8.47 19.59
N VAL A 98 3.66 -7.56 18.92
CA VAL A 98 3.86 -6.19 19.42
C VAL A 98 2.53 -5.45 19.57
N ILE A 99 1.61 -5.57 18.60
CA ILE A 99 0.29 -4.94 18.67
C ILE A 99 -0.52 -5.50 19.86
N LEU A 100 -0.53 -6.82 20.03
CA LEU A 100 -1.25 -7.48 21.13
C LEU A 100 -0.69 -7.12 22.52
N MET A 101 0.62 -6.85 22.62
CA MET A 101 1.25 -6.49 23.89
C MET A 101 1.08 -5.01 24.26
N CYS A 102 0.88 -4.11 23.29
CA CYS A 102 0.96 -2.67 23.53
C CYS A 102 -0.40 -1.95 23.66
N ASP A 103 -1.54 -2.63 23.51
CA ASP A 103 -2.90 -2.05 23.49
C ASP A 103 -2.95 -0.75 22.66
N SER A 104 -2.46 -0.84 21.42
CA SER A 104 -2.23 0.32 20.57
C SER A 104 -3.51 0.91 19.96
N ALA A 105 -3.41 2.15 19.49
CA ALA A 105 -4.48 2.76 18.73
C ALA A 105 -4.74 1.98 17.43
N VAL A 106 -6.01 1.83 17.06
CA VAL A 106 -6.43 1.03 15.89
C VAL A 106 -5.74 1.48 14.59
N VAL A 107 -5.55 2.80 14.42
CA VAL A 107 -4.95 3.38 13.20
C VAL A 107 -3.45 3.04 13.10
N SER A 108 -2.70 3.14 14.20
CA SER A 108 -1.26 2.83 14.20
C SER A 108 -1.00 1.33 14.05
N GLY A 109 -1.83 0.49 14.68
CA GLY A 109 -1.82 -0.97 14.46
C GLY A 109 -2.13 -1.35 13.00
N PHE A 110 -3.14 -0.72 12.38
CA PHE A 110 -3.48 -0.93 10.98
C PHE A 110 -2.31 -0.55 10.05
N LEU A 111 -1.69 0.62 10.26
CA LEU A 111 -0.56 1.08 9.46
C LEU A 111 0.63 0.11 9.55
N LEU A 112 0.98 -0.31 10.77
CA LEU A 112 2.08 -1.27 10.99
C LEU A 112 1.81 -2.60 10.28
N MET A 113 0.59 -3.14 10.42
CA MET A 113 0.22 -4.39 9.77
C MET A 113 0.22 -4.26 8.24
N PHE A 114 -0.27 -3.14 7.71
CA PHE A 114 -0.26 -2.88 6.28
C PHE A 114 1.16 -2.87 5.71
N ILE A 115 2.10 -2.21 6.40
CA ILE A 115 3.52 -2.20 6.02
C ILE A 115 4.14 -3.60 6.13
N ALA A 116 3.87 -4.32 7.23
CA ALA A 116 4.36 -5.69 7.42
C ALA A 116 3.86 -6.64 6.33
N CYS A 117 2.59 -6.55 5.93
CA CYS A 117 2.05 -7.33 4.82
C CYS A 117 2.77 -7.03 3.49
N ILE A 118 3.09 -5.76 3.21
CA ILE A 118 3.83 -5.38 2.00
C ILE A 118 5.24 -5.99 2.04
N VAL A 119 5.96 -5.86 3.15
CA VAL A 119 7.32 -6.41 3.30
C VAL A 119 7.29 -7.93 3.21
N TRP A 120 6.31 -8.58 3.83
CA TRP A 120 6.13 -10.03 3.75
C TRP A 120 5.89 -10.52 2.31
N LEU A 121 4.96 -9.91 1.57
CA LEU A 121 4.69 -10.27 0.17
C LEU A 121 5.94 -10.10 -0.70
N LYS A 122 6.69 -9.03 -0.48
CA LYS A 122 7.98 -8.79 -1.16
C LYS A 122 9.03 -9.83 -0.81
N LEU A 123 9.16 -10.19 0.47
CA LEU A 123 10.09 -11.21 0.93
C LEU A 123 9.79 -12.59 0.33
N VAL A 124 8.51 -12.96 0.29
CA VAL A 124 8.06 -14.21 -0.35
C VAL A 124 8.42 -14.20 -1.83
N SER A 125 8.09 -13.13 -2.55
CA SER A 125 8.46 -13.02 -3.97
C SER A 125 9.98 -13.05 -4.18
N PHE A 126 10.76 -12.38 -3.33
CA PHE A 126 12.22 -12.39 -3.40
C PHE A 126 12.80 -13.79 -3.19
N ALA A 127 12.30 -14.55 -2.22
CA ALA A 127 12.76 -15.92 -1.97
C ALA A 127 12.43 -16.86 -3.15
N HIS A 128 11.22 -16.78 -3.70
CA HIS A 128 10.81 -17.61 -4.84
C HIS A 128 11.62 -17.30 -6.10
N THR A 129 11.69 -16.03 -6.50
CA THR A 129 12.42 -15.64 -7.70
C THR A 129 13.90 -16.01 -7.61
N ASN A 130 14.56 -15.83 -6.45
CA ASN A 130 15.95 -16.23 -6.30
C ASN A 130 16.14 -17.75 -6.28
N HIS A 131 15.21 -18.50 -5.69
CA HIS A 131 15.22 -19.96 -5.79
C HIS A 131 15.16 -20.43 -7.24
N ASP A 132 14.25 -19.85 -8.03
CA ASP A 132 14.11 -20.17 -9.46
C ASP A 132 15.38 -19.80 -10.24
N ILE A 133 15.97 -18.62 -9.98
CA ILE A 133 17.25 -18.21 -10.59
C ILE A 133 18.35 -19.23 -10.28
N ARG A 134 18.48 -19.69 -9.02
CA ARG A 134 19.47 -20.72 -8.65
C ARG A 134 19.25 -22.03 -9.38
N GLN A 135 18.01 -22.51 -9.47
CA GLN A 135 17.67 -23.74 -10.20
C GLN A 135 18.02 -23.59 -11.69
N LEU A 136 17.74 -22.43 -12.29
CA LEU A 136 18.12 -22.13 -13.66
C LEU A 136 19.63 -22.06 -13.86
N THR A 137 20.40 -21.49 -12.90
CA THR A 137 21.87 -21.50 -12.97
C THR A 137 22.44 -22.91 -12.91
N ILE A 138 21.88 -23.80 -12.08
CA ILE A 138 22.30 -25.19 -11.98
C ILE A 138 21.93 -25.97 -13.25
N SER A 139 20.74 -25.73 -13.80
CA SER A 139 20.27 -26.36 -15.04
C SER A 139 21.06 -25.88 -16.27
N GLY A 140 21.30 -24.58 -16.37
CA GLY A 140 22.10 -23.96 -17.45
C GLY A 140 23.55 -24.42 -17.45
N LYS A 141 24.14 -24.70 -16.28
CA LYS A 141 25.47 -25.35 -16.20
C LYS A 141 25.51 -26.78 -16.75
N LYS A 142 24.36 -27.44 -16.91
CA LYS A 142 24.25 -28.81 -17.47
C LYS A 142 23.95 -28.81 -18.97
N VAL A 143 23.55 -27.70 -19.54
CA VAL A 143 23.18 -27.56 -20.96
C VAL A 143 24.18 -26.62 -21.62
N ASP A 144 25.19 -27.17 -22.29
CA ASP A 144 26.31 -26.45 -22.94
C ASP A 144 25.89 -25.58 -24.15
N ASN A 145 25.02 -24.59 -23.94
CA ASN A 145 24.76 -23.51 -24.90
C ASN A 145 24.93 -22.18 -24.16
N ALA A 146 25.93 -21.39 -24.57
CA ALA A 146 26.23 -20.09 -23.97
C ALA A 146 24.97 -19.20 -23.95
N PRO A 147 24.45 -18.84 -22.75
CA PRO A 147 23.32 -17.93 -22.64
C PRO A 147 23.71 -16.56 -23.20
N SER A 148 22.74 -15.81 -23.73
CA SER A 148 23.00 -14.45 -24.21
C SER A 148 23.50 -13.58 -23.04
N THR A 149 24.27 -12.52 -23.33
CA THR A 149 24.84 -11.64 -22.29
C THR A 149 23.79 -11.04 -21.36
N ALA A 150 22.58 -10.77 -21.87
CA ALA A 150 21.45 -10.29 -21.08
C ALA A 150 20.85 -11.37 -20.15
N ASP A 151 20.85 -12.64 -20.56
CA ASP A 151 20.41 -13.75 -19.70
C ASP A 151 21.42 -13.98 -18.57
N MET A 152 22.71 -13.85 -18.85
CA MET A 152 23.78 -14.01 -17.85
C MET A 152 23.71 -12.95 -16.75
N ASP A 153 23.36 -11.70 -17.06
CA ASP A 153 23.20 -10.63 -16.06
C ASP A 153 21.97 -10.87 -15.17
N ASN A 154 20.89 -11.46 -15.70
CA ASN A 154 19.70 -11.83 -14.95
C ASN A 154 19.89 -13.06 -14.05
N LEU A 155 20.92 -13.88 -14.31
CA LEU A 155 21.27 -15.07 -13.54
C LEU A 155 22.29 -14.82 -12.41
N GLN A 156 22.64 -13.56 -12.14
CA GLN A 156 23.58 -13.21 -11.08
C GLN A 156 22.95 -13.18 -9.69
N ALA A 157 23.80 -13.32 -8.67
CA ALA A 157 23.39 -13.18 -7.28
C ALA A 157 22.79 -11.78 -7.03
N PRO A 158 21.75 -11.67 -6.17
CA PRO A 158 21.13 -10.38 -5.88
C PRO A 158 22.16 -9.42 -5.28
N THR A 159 22.12 -8.14 -5.64
CA THR A 159 22.99 -7.12 -5.07
C THR A 159 22.23 -6.33 -3.99
N LEU A 160 22.91 -5.84 -2.96
CA LEU A 160 22.26 -5.04 -1.90
C LEU A 160 21.49 -3.84 -2.48
N GLY A 161 22.05 -3.19 -3.50
CA GLY A 161 21.39 -2.08 -4.20
C GLY A 161 20.10 -2.48 -4.92
N SER A 162 20.04 -3.68 -5.50
CA SER A 162 18.81 -4.16 -6.16
C SER A 162 17.73 -4.56 -5.16
N LEU A 163 18.13 -5.12 -4.01
CA LEU A 163 17.22 -5.37 -2.88
C LEU A 163 16.62 -4.08 -2.34
N ILE A 164 17.46 -3.08 -2.01
CA ILE A 164 16.99 -1.79 -1.47
C ILE A 164 16.05 -1.12 -2.48
N TYR A 165 16.40 -1.16 -3.77
CA TYR A 165 15.53 -0.65 -4.82
C TYR A 165 14.18 -1.36 -4.87
N PHE A 166 14.18 -2.70 -4.82
CA PHE A 166 12.96 -3.50 -4.82
C PHE A 166 12.09 -3.26 -3.59
N MET A 167 12.68 -3.15 -2.40
CA MET A 167 11.94 -2.87 -1.16
C MET A 167 11.21 -1.52 -1.23
N MET A 168 11.78 -0.52 -1.90
CA MET A 168 11.16 0.78 -2.11
C MET A 168 10.19 0.83 -3.30
N ALA A 169 10.42 0.01 -4.34
CA ALA A 169 9.63 0.03 -5.57
C ALA A 169 8.14 -0.24 -5.32
N PRO A 170 7.21 0.39 -6.05
CA PRO A 170 5.77 0.17 -5.92
C PRO A 170 5.30 -1.13 -6.56
N THR A 171 6.03 -2.24 -6.36
CA THR A 171 5.72 -3.57 -6.88
C THR A 171 5.92 -4.63 -5.80
N LEU A 172 5.14 -5.71 -5.91
CA LEU A 172 5.24 -6.86 -4.98
C LEU A 172 6.07 -8.01 -5.57
N CYS A 173 6.19 -8.06 -6.90
CA CYS A 173 6.92 -9.11 -7.60
C CYS A 173 8.38 -8.72 -7.83
N TYR A 174 9.32 -9.49 -7.29
CA TYR A 174 10.76 -9.33 -7.49
C TYR A 174 11.16 -9.74 -8.90
N GLN A 175 11.90 -8.86 -9.59
CA GLN A 175 12.55 -9.13 -10.87
C GLN A 175 14.01 -8.65 -10.80
N PRO A 176 14.97 -9.35 -11.45
CA PRO A 176 16.38 -8.94 -11.46
C PRO A 176 16.60 -7.56 -12.07
N SER A 177 15.89 -7.25 -13.14
CA SER A 177 15.95 -5.97 -13.84
C SER A 177 14.55 -5.38 -14.02
N TYR A 178 14.38 -4.11 -13.64
CA TYR A 178 13.14 -3.36 -13.86
C TYR A 178 13.32 -2.30 -14.95
N PRO A 179 12.28 -2.02 -15.76
CA PRO A 179 12.32 -0.93 -16.71
C PRO A 179 12.43 0.41 -15.96
N ARG A 180 13.40 1.26 -16.35
CA ARG A 180 13.66 2.54 -15.70
C ARG A 180 13.41 3.71 -16.64
N THR A 181 12.87 4.79 -16.09
CA THR A 181 12.72 6.08 -16.80
C THR A 181 14.01 6.88 -16.70
N GLU A 182 14.39 7.56 -17.79
CA GLU A 182 15.66 8.32 -17.87
C GLU A 182 15.72 9.46 -16.86
N ASN A 183 14.65 10.24 -16.71
CA ASN A 183 14.60 11.47 -15.92
C ASN A 183 13.31 11.59 -15.12
N VAL A 184 13.44 12.23 -13.94
CA VAL A 184 12.30 12.56 -13.06
C VAL A 184 11.63 13.83 -13.57
N ARG A 185 10.36 13.73 -13.97
CA ARG A 185 9.52 14.85 -14.45
C ARG A 185 9.02 15.66 -13.27
N LYS A 186 9.87 16.54 -12.73
CA LYS A 186 9.61 17.34 -11.52
C LYS A 186 8.29 18.13 -11.55
N GLY A 187 7.95 18.75 -12.68
CA GLY A 187 6.71 19.52 -12.81
C GLY A 187 5.45 18.65 -12.71
N TRP A 188 5.49 17.45 -13.31
CA TRP A 188 4.41 16.48 -13.17
C TRP A 188 4.36 15.95 -11.73
N LEU A 189 5.50 15.63 -11.12
CA LEU A 189 5.58 15.15 -9.74
C LEU A 189 4.98 16.13 -8.72
N ILE A 190 5.35 17.42 -8.80
CA ILE A 190 4.80 18.46 -7.91
C ILE A 190 3.28 18.56 -8.07
N ARG A 191 2.78 18.52 -9.30
CA ARG A 191 1.33 18.53 -9.57
C ARG A 191 0.64 17.33 -8.92
N GLN A 192 1.22 16.14 -9.00
CA GLN A 192 0.65 14.94 -8.36
C GLN A 192 0.67 15.04 -6.83
N ILE A 193 1.74 15.57 -6.24
CA ILE A 193 1.83 15.79 -4.78
C ILE A 193 0.75 16.78 -4.31
N ILE A 194 0.55 17.88 -5.04
CA ILE A 194 -0.51 18.86 -4.72
C ILE A 194 -1.89 18.20 -4.80
N LEU A 195 -2.17 17.44 -5.85
CA LEU A 195 -3.42 16.69 -5.98
C LEU A 195 -3.60 15.70 -4.82
N TYR A 196 -2.55 14.98 -4.43
CA TYR A 196 -2.58 14.04 -3.31
C TYR A 196 -2.97 14.73 -1.99
N LEU A 197 -2.39 15.89 -1.70
CA LEU A 197 -2.73 16.68 -0.51
C LEU A 197 -4.20 17.15 -0.54
N ILE A 198 -4.67 17.61 -1.70
CA ILE A 198 -6.07 18.06 -1.88
C ILE A 198 -7.03 16.89 -1.63
N PHE A 199 -6.84 15.76 -2.30
CA PHE A 199 -7.73 14.61 -2.16
C PHE A 199 -7.68 14.01 -0.74
N THR A 200 -6.51 13.94 -0.09
CA THR A 200 -6.40 13.53 1.32
C THR A 200 -7.17 14.48 2.24
N GLY A 201 -7.12 15.79 1.98
CA GLY A 201 -7.92 16.78 2.70
C GLY A 201 -9.42 16.58 2.50
N ILE A 202 -9.86 16.28 1.27
CA ILE A 202 -11.27 15.95 0.97
C ILE A 202 -11.71 14.69 1.73
N GLN A 203 -10.87 13.66 1.83
CA GLN A 203 -11.20 12.46 2.62
C GLN A 203 -11.38 12.80 4.10
N GLY A 204 -10.46 13.57 4.69
CA GLY A 204 -10.59 14.02 6.07
C GLY A 204 -11.87 14.84 6.29
N PHE A 205 -12.22 15.70 5.34
CA PHE A 205 -13.47 16.45 5.37
C PHE A 205 -14.71 15.56 5.31
N ILE A 206 -14.74 14.54 4.43
CA ILE A 206 -15.86 13.58 4.35
C ILE A 206 -16.00 12.81 5.67
N ILE A 207 -14.89 12.37 6.26
CA ILE A 207 -14.90 11.65 7.54
C ILE A 207 -15.48 12.52 8.64
N GLU A 208 -14.96 13.73 8.83
CA GLU A 208 -15.38 14.60 9.93
C GLU A 208 -16.79 15.18 9.76
N GLN A 209 -17.18 15.55 8.55
CA GLN A 209 -18.43 16.27 8.32
C GLN A 209 -19.62 15.36 7.98
N TYR A 210 -19.37 14.16 7.47
CA TYR A 210 -20.43 13.23 7.08
C TYR A 210 -20.42 11.97 7.94
N ILE A 211 -19.28 11.29 8.08
CA ILE A 211 -19.23 9.99 8.77
C ILE A 211 -19.35 10.18 10.29
N ASN A 212 -18.52 11.03 10.88
CA ASN A 212 -18.45 11.25 12.33
C ASN A 212 -19.82 11.64 12.95
N PRO A 213 -20.56 12.64 12.43
CA PRO A 213 -21.85 12.99 13.02
C PRO A 213 -22.91 11.89 12.85
N ILE A 214 -22.88 11.10 11.78
CA ILE A 214 -23.82 9.98 11.61
C ILE A 214 -23.50 8.88 12.64
N VAL A 215 -22.22 8.58 12.86
CA VAL A 215 -21.77 7.56 13.82
C VAL A 215 -22.07 7.99 15.26
N VAL A 216 -21.77 9.23 15.66
CA VAL A 216 -22.00 9.71 17.03
C VAL A 216 -23.50 9.79 17.37
N ASN A 217 -24.34 10.15 16.41
CA ASN A 217 -25.80 10.19 16.61
C ASN A 217 -26.46 8.81 16.52
N SER A 218 -25.74 7.77 16.11
CA SER A 218 -26.27 6.41 16.02
C SER A 218 -26.26 5.72 17.38
N GLN A 219 -27.32 4.96 17.67
CA GLN A 219 -27.32 4.07 18.84
C GLN A 219 -26.37 2.92 18.59
N HIS A 220 -25.66 2.47 19.63
CA HIS A 220 -24.69 1.39 19.52
C HIS A 220 -25.28 0.18 18.77
N PRO A 221 -24.63 -0.33 17.71
CA PRO A 221 -25.21 -1.32 16.80
C PRO A 221 -25.62 -2.63 17.49
N LEU A 222 -24.98 -2.98 18.61
CA LEU A 222 -25.33 -4.16 19.42
C LEU A 222 -26.52 -3.97 20.39
N LYS A 223 -27.08 -2.76 20.50
CA LYS A 223 -28.19 -2.44 21.42
C LYS A 223 -29.47 -1.96 20.71
N GLY A 224 -29.40 -1.66 19.41
CA GLY A 224 -30.54 -1.24 18.60
C GLY A 224 -31.26 -2.41 17.92
N GLY A 225 -32.52 -2.20 17.52
CA GLY A 225 -33.23 -3.13 16.64
C GLY A 225 -32.62 -3.18 15.23
N LEU A 226 -32.79 -4.30 14.52
CA LEU A 226 -32.23 -4.53 13.17
C LEU A 226 -32.61 -3.42 12.17
N LEU A 227 -33.83 -2.88 12.25
CA LEU A 227 -34.29 -1.81 11.37
C LEU A 227 -33.47 -0.51 11.53
N ASN A 228 -33.12 -0.15 12.76
CA ASN A 228 -32.30 1.04 13.05
C ASN A 228 -30.85 0.84 12.56
N ALA A 229 -30.34 -0.39 12.64
CA ALA A 229 -29.03 -0.73 12.11
C ALA A 229 -29.00 -0.61 10.59
N VAL A 230 -30.00 -1.15 9.88
CA VAL A 230 -30.12 -1.05 8.41
C VAL A 230 -30.26 0.41 7.97
N GLU A 231 -31.09 1.22 8.65
CA GLU A 231 -31.23 2.65 8.36
C GLU A 231 -29.89 3.39 8.51
N THR A 232 -29.11 3.08 9.54
CA THR A 232 -27.79 3.68 9.78
C THR A 232 -26.79 3.27 8.69
N VAL A 233 -26.75 1.98 8.32
CA VAL A 233 -25.89 1.47 7.24
C VAL A 233 -26.23 2.14 5.90
N LEU A 234 -27.51 2.29 5.58
CA LEU A 234 -27.95 2.94 4.34
C LEU A 234 -27.55 4.41 4.31
N ARG A 235 -27.68 5.13 5.44
CA ARG A 235 -27.22 6.53 5.55
C ARG A 235 -25.71 6.68 5.39
N LEU A 236 -24.93 5.71 5.88
CA LEU A 236 -23.47 5.69 5.76
C LEU A 236 -22.99 5.22 4.37
N SER A 237 -23.83 4.54 3.59
CA SER A 237 -23.44 3.92 2.31
C SER A 237 -22.87 4.94 1.30
N LEU A 238 -23.52 6.10 1.13
CA LEU A 238 -23.10 7.12 0.16
C LEU A 238 -21.74 7.76 0.53
N PRO A 239 -21.53 8.31 1.76
CA PRO A 239 -20.22 8.78 2.18
C PRO A 239 -19.13 7.71 2.09
N ASN A 240 -19.47 6.46 2.41
CA ASN A 240 -18.52 5.35 2.37
C ASN A 240 -18.05 5.03 0.94
N VAL A 241 -18.96 5.00 -0.04
CA VAL A 241 -18.59 4.80 -1.46
C VAL A 241 -17.69 5.94 -1.96
N TYR A 242 -18.01 7.19 -1.62
CA TYR A 242 -17.15 8.33 -1.98
C TYR A 242 -15.76 8.22 -1.34
N LEU A 243 -15.68 7.82 -0.07
CA LEU A 243 -14.42 7.63 0.64
C LEU A 243 -13.59 6.53 -0.01
N TRP A 244 -14.20 5.39 -0.37
CA TRP A 244 -13.53 4.27 -1.03
C TRP A 244 -13.00 4.64 -2.42
N LEU A 245 -13.80 5.30 -3.26
CA LEU A 245 -13.35 5.77 -4.58
C LEU A 245 -12.21 6.79 -4.46
N CYS A 246 -12.31 7.69 -3.49
CA CYS A 246 -11.28 8.67 -3.20
C CYS A 246 -9.99 8.00 -2.71
N MET A 247 -10.10 7.00 -1.82
CA MET A 247 -8.97 6.22 -1.30
C MET A 247 -8.27 5.44 -2.40
N PHE A 248 -9.04 4.79 -3.29
CA PHE A 248 -8.51 4.11 -4.47
C PHE A 248 -7.68 5.07 -5.33
N TYR A 249 -8.22 6.24 -5.66
CA TYR A 249 -7.51 7.25 -6.46
C TYR A 249 -6.26 7.78 -5.74
N CYS A 250 -6.36 8.11 -4.44
CA CYS A 250 -5.24 8.61 -3.66
C CYS A 250 -4.10 7.61 -3.56
N PHE A 251 -4.42 6.34 -3.30
CA PHE A 251 -3.40 5.31 -3.09
C PHE A 251 -2.85 4.80 -4.42
N PHE A 252 -3.69 4.21 -5.28
CA PHE A 252 -3.23 3.54 -6.49
C PHE A 252 -2.82 4.51 -7.59
N HIS A 253 -3.58 5.60 -7.79
CA HIS A 253 -3.29 6.53 -8.88
C HIS A 253 -2.30 7.63 -8.49
N LEU A 254 -2.38 8.20 -7.29
CA LEU A 254 -1.47 9.29 -6.90
C LEU A 254 -0.22 8.77 -6.18
N TRP A 255 -0.38 8.08 -5.06
CA TRP A 255 0.74 7.69 -4.20
C TRP A 255 1.73 6.73 -4.90
N LEU A 256 1.24 5.64 -5.50
CA LEU A 256 2.13 4.69 -6.20
C LEU A 256 2.86 5.32 -7.39
N ASN A 257 2.20 6.24 -8.10
CA ASN A 257 2.80 6.96 -9.23
C ASN A 257 3.82 8.01 -8.79
N ILE A 258 3.59 8.70 -7.66
CA ILE A 258 4.58 9.58 -7.02
C ILE A 258 5.80 8.75 -6.65
N LEU A 259 5.60 7.61 -5.98
CA LEU A 259 6.66 6.70 -5.57
C LEU A 259 7.43 6.15 -6.79
N ALA A 260 6.71 5.74 -7.84
CA ALA A 260 7.30 5.28 -9.09
C ALA A 260 8.17 6.34 -9.76
N GLU A 261 7.69 7.58 -9.84
CA GLU A 261 8.42 8.68 -10.47
C GLU A 261 9.68 9.04 -9.67
N ILE A 262 9.60 9.05 -8.33
CA ILE A 262 10.77 9.28 -7.44
C ILE A 262 11.81 8.18 -7.64
N LEU A 263 11.38 6.92 -7.75
CA LEU A 263 12.25 5.75 -7.93
C LEU A 263 12.62 5.49 -9.39
N ARG A 264 12.17 6.34 -10.34
CA ARG A 264 12.35 6.16 -11.78
C ARG A 264 11.85 4.80 -12.30
N PHE A 265 10.81 4.28 -11.66
CA PHE A 265 10.16 3.03 -12.03
C PHE A 265 9.30 3.25 -13.28
N GLY A 266 9.60 2.49 -14.33
CA GLY A 266 9.00 2.64 -15.67
C GLY A 266 7.67 1.95 -15.83
N ASP A 267 7.44 0.85 -15.11
CA ASP A 267 6.19 0.11 -15.16
C ASP A 267 5.16 0.76 -14.22
N ARG A 268 4.05 1.27 -14.76
CA ARG A 268 3.09 2.10 -14.00
C ARG A 268 1.66 1.60 -14.11
N GLU A 269 1.48 0.37 -14.55
CA GLU A 269 0.17 -0.26 -14.68
C GLU A 269 -0.26 -0.91 -13.36
N PHE A 270 -0.51 -0.08 -12.33
CA PHE A 270 -0.92 -0.57 -11.01
C PHE A 270 -2.35 -1.12 -10.97
N TYR A 271 -3.21 -0.70 -11.90
CA TYR A 271 -4.60 -1.12 -12.00
C TYR A 271 -5.08 -1.05 -13.45
N LYS A 272 -6.12 -1.82 -13.77
CA LYS A 272 -6.82 -1.78 -15.06
C LYS A 272 -8.19 -1.14 -14.90
N ASP A 273 -8.90 -0.94 -16.01
CA ASP A 273 -10.21 -0.29 -16.08
C ASP A 273 -11.33 -1.14 -15.45
N TRP A 274 -11.24 -1.39 -14.14
CA TRP A 274 -12.17 -2.25 -13.37
C TRP A 274 -13.60 -1.71 -13.34
N TRP A 275 -13.81 -0.41 -13.60
CA TRP A 275 -15.14 0.17 -13.73
C TRP A 275 -15.89 -0.29 -14.99
N ASN A 276 -15.19 -0.92 -15.94
CA ASN A 276 -15.76 -1.53 -17.14
C ASN A 276 -15.88 -3.07 -17.03
N ALA A 277 -15.57 -3.66 -15.86
CA ALA A 277 -15.69 -5.09 -15.64
C ALA A 277 -17.15 -5.54 -15.85
N LYS A 278 -17.33 -6.59 -16.65
CA LYS A 278 -18.66 -7.14 -16.98
C LYS A 278 -19.05 -8.27 -16.05
N THR A 279 -18.07 -8.92 -15.44
CA THR A 279 -18.24 -10.03 -14.49
C THR A 279 -17.46 -9.74 -13.21
N ILE A 280 -17.78 -10.47 -12.14
CA ILE A 280 -17.11 -10.34 -10.84
C ILE A 280 -15.67 -10.89 -10.90
N ASP A 281 -15.38 -11.76 -11.87
CA ASP A 281 -14.06 -12.38 -12.05
C ASP A 281 -13.05 -11.49 -12.80
N GLU A 282 -13.53 -10.43 -13.46
CA GLU A 282 -12.72 -9.46 -14.24
C GLU A 282 -12.19 -8.31 -13.36
#